data_AF-A0A1X1FCN9-F1
#
_entry.id   AF-A0A1X1FCN9-F1
#
_cell.length_a   1.000
_cell.length_b   1.000
_cell.length_c   1.000
_cell.angle_alpha   90.00
_cell.angle_beta   90.00
_cell.angle_gamma   90.00
#
_symmetry.space_group_name_H-M   'P 1'
#
loop_
_entity.id
_entity.type
_entity.pdbx_description
1 polymer ?
#
loop_
_entity_poly.entity_id
_entity_poly.type
_entity_poly.pdbx_seq_one_letter_code
_entity_poly.pdbx_strand_id
1 'polypeptide(L)'
;MEQHPRLDELLTKVKLLMPNSQNNAGYDAIVEFTLEKVINDVANYTHLAIPELPEELDHTIIALCVQLIATHNFLGGGVTTSVNSINEGDTTVSFKSPADVYATLQGVNSLTDNYLAQLNNFRVVKW
;
A
#
# COMPACT_ATOMS: atom_id res chain seq x y z
N MET A 1 22.55 4.77 -3.88
CA MET A 1 21.27 4.95 -3.16
C MET A 1 21.41 4.18 -1.86
N GLU A 2 21.20 4.82 -0.73
CA GLU A 2 21.28 4.12 0.56
C GLU A 2 20.13 3.11 0.62
N GLN A 3 20.49 1.83 0.66
CA GLN A 3 19.54 0.73 0.59
C GLN A 3 19.13 0.35 2.02
N HIS A 4 17.84 0.08 2.23
CA HIS A 4 17.37 -0.36 3.54
C HIS A 4 18.04 -1.70 3.90
N PRO A 5 18.63 -1.85 5.09
CA PRO A 5 19.42 -3.03 5.44
C PRO A 5 18.64 -4.34 5.41
N ARG A 6 17.31 -4.28 5.45
CA ARG A 6 16.39 -5.43 5.48
C ARG A 6 15.53 -5.54 4.22
N LEU A 7 15.93 -4.90 3.13
CA LEU A 7 15.15 -4.83 1.89
C LEU A 7 14.78 -6.23 1.36
N ASP A 8 15.73 -7.18 1.35
CA ASP A 8 15.50 -8.54 0.86
C ASP A 8 14.46 -9.32 1.67
N GLU A 9 14.46 -9.13 2.99
CA GLU A 9 13.49 -9.77 3.89
C GLU A 9 12.08 -9.20 3.69
N LEU A 10 11.98 -7.87 3.58
CA LEU A 10 10.72 -7.19 3.30
C LEU A 10 10.16 -7.60 1.94
N LEU A 11 11.03 -7.68 0.91
CA LEU A 11 10.66 -8.09 -0.43
C LEU A 11 10.11 -9.53 -0.44
N THR A 12 10.75 -10.44 0.30
CA THR A 12 10.28 -11.83 0.44
C THR A 12 8.88 -11.89 1.06
N LYS A 13 8.63 -11.10 2.12
CA LYS A 13 7.31 -11.01 2.78
C LYS A 13 6.24 -10.44 1.85
N VAL A 14 6.55 -9.38 1.11
CA VAL A 14 5.61 -8.78 0.14
C VAL A 14 5.27 -9.77 -0.98
N LYS A 15 6.27 -10.48 -1.52
CA LYS A 15 6.06 -11.49 -2.56
C LYS A 15 5.18 -12.65 -2.09
N LEU A 16 5.29 -13.03 -0.81
CA LEU A 16 4.42 -14.03 -0.20
C LEU A 16 2.96 -13.56 -0.11
N LEU A 17 2.73 -12.30 0.26
CA LEU A 17 1.40 -11.73 0.41
C LEU A 17 0.71 -11.45 -0.94
N MET A 18 1.49 -11.14 -1.97
CA MET A 18 1.01 -10.79 -3.30
C MET A 18 1.57 -11.74 -4.35
N PRO A 19 1.19 -13.03 -4.40
CA PRO A 19 1.78 -13.99 -5.32
C PRO A 19 1.56 -13.60 -6.80
N ASN A 20 2.47 -14.02 -7.69
CA ASN A 20 2.36 -13.76 -9.13
C ASN A 20 1.30 -14.64 -9.81
N SER A 21 0.03 -14.48 -9.43
CA SER A 21 -1.08 -15.31 -9.92
C SER A 21 -1.36 -15.16 -11.41
N GLN A 22 -0.97 -14.03 -12.01
CA GLN A 22 -1.21 -13.72 -13.42
C GLN A 22 0.01 -13.98 -14.33
N ASN A 23 1.08 -14.59 -13.80
CA ASN A 23 2.36 -14.78 -14.52
C ASN A 23 2.84 -13.49 -15.22
N ASN A 24 2.72 -12.35 -14.52
CA ASN A 24 3.19 -11.08 -15.04
C ASN A 24 4.73 -11.10 -15.08
N ALA A 25 5.30 -10.94 -16.27
CA ALA A 25 6.76 -10.93 -16.47
C ALA A 25 7.45 -9.76 -15.76
N GLY A 26 6.72 -8.65 -15.52
CA GLY A 26 7.20 -7.48 -14.79
C GLY A 26 6.96 -7.55 -13.28
N TYR A 27 6.41 -8.66 -12.76
CA TYR A 27 6.01 -8.79 -11.36
C TYR A 27 7.12 -8.39 -10.38
N ASP A 28 8.32 -8.97 -10.54
CA ASP A 28 9.43 -8.72 -9.63
C ASP A 28 9.85 -7.26 -9.61
N ALA A 29 9.98 -6.65 -10.80
CA ALA A 29 10.35 -5.24 -10.94
C ALA A 29 9.28 -4.29 -10.38
N ILE A 30 8.00 -4.61 -10.57
CA ILE A 30 6.89 -3.81 -10.05
C ILE A 30 6.86 -3.87 -8.52
N VAL A 31 7.01 -5.06 -7.93
CA VAL A 31 7.01 -5.25 -6.48
C VAL A 31 8.22 -4.58 -5.84
N GLU A 32 9.41 -4.74 -6.43
CA GLU A 32 10.64 -4.09 -5.98
C GLU A 32 10.51 -2.56 -6.02
N PHE A 33 10.10 -1.99 -7.15
CA PHE A 33 9.87 -0.55 -7.30
C PHE A 33 8.86 -0.02 -6.27
N THR A 34 7.77 -0.76 -6.06
CA THR A 34 6.73 -0.36 -5.11
C THR A 34 7.27 -0.35 -3.67
N LEU A 35 8.03 -1.36 -3.29
CA LEU A 35 8.64 -1.43 -1.96
C LEU A 35 9.65 -0.29 -1.74
N GLU A 36 10.52 -0.05 -2.71
CA GLU A 36 11.48 1.06 -2.65
C GLU A 36 10.77 2.41 -2.54
N LYS A 37 9.70 2.62 -3.31
CA LYS A 37 8.88 3.84 -3.22
C LYS A 37 8.29 4.01 -1.82
N VAL A 38 7.70 2.96 -1.24
CA VAL A 38 7.09 3.04 0.09
C VAL A 38 8.13 3.31 1.17
N ILE A 39 9.31 2.69 1.10
CA ILE A 39 10.43 2.97 2.02
C ILE A 39 10.83 4.44 1.94
N ASN A 40 10.95 4.99 0.72
CA ASN A 40 11.25 6.41 0.52
C ASN A 40 10.13 7.31 1.08
N ASP A 41 8.87 6.97 0.84
CA ASP A 41 7.72 7.74 1.34
C ASP A 41 7.69 7.77 2.88
N VAL A 42 7.96 6.63 3.52
CA VAL A 42 8.05 6.50 4.98
C VAL A 42 9.22 7.30 5.53
N ALA A 43 10.42 7.18 4.95
CA ALA A 43 11.61 7.95 5.35
C ALA A 43 11.39 9.47 5.20
N ASN A 44 10.79 9.89 4.09
CA ASN A 44 10.45 11.29 3.84
C ASN A 44 9.45 11.82 4.88
N TYR A 45 8.47 11.01 5.28
CA TYR A 45 7.46 11.40 6.25
C TYR A 45 8.01 11.50 7.68
N THR A 46 8.80 10.51 8.10
CA THR A 46 9.39 10.45 9.44
C THR A 46 10.60 11.38 9.58
N HIS A 47 11.17 11.83 8.45
CA HIS A 47 12.43 12.57 8.34
C HIS A 47 13.64 11.79 8.85
N LEU A 48 13.58 10.46 8.79
CA LEU A 48 14.69 9.57 9.13
C LEU A 48 15.44 9.17 7.85
N ALA A 49 16.73 8.90 7.98
CA ALA A 49 17.47 8.30 6.87
C ALA A 49 16.96 6.87 6.61
N ILE A 50 16.98 6.43 5.35
CA ILE A 50 16.56 5.07 4.95
C ILE A 50 17.23 3.97 5.80
N PRO A 51 18.56 4.00 6.07
CA PRO A 51 19.18 2.96 6.90
C PRO A 51 18.81 3.05 8.40
N GLU A 52 18.27 4.17 8.85
CA GLU A 52 17.91 4.42 10.26
C GLU A 52 16.44 4.10 10.56
N LEU A 53 15.69 3.57 9.59
CA LEU A 53 14.29 3.19 9.81
C LEU A 53 14.20 2.04 10.84
N PRO A 54 13.42 2.23 11.93
CA PRO A 54 13.29 1.23 12.98
C PRO A 54 12.53 -0.01 12.50
N GLU A 55 12.79 -1.16 13.14
CA GLU A 55 12.13 -2.43 12.81
C GLU A 55 10.63 -2.46 13.07
N GLU A 56 10.17 -1.61 13.98
CA GLU A 56 8.75 -1.44 14.27
C GLU A 56 7.93 -0.99 13.06
N LEU A 57 8.56 -0.33 12.08
CA LEU A 57 7.90 0.13 10.84
C LEU A 57 7.85 -0.92 9.73
N ASP A 58 8.53 -2.05 9.85
CA ASP A 58 8.59 -3.07 8.80
C ASP A 58 7.20 -3.55 8.37
N HIS A 59 6.35 -3.84 9.36
CA HIS A 59 4.98 -4.29 9.12
C HIS A 59 4.15 -3.20 8.44
N THR A 60 4.34 -1.94 8.83
CA THR A 60 3.69 -0.78 8.23
C THR A 60 4.13 -0.59 6.78
N ILE A 61 5.43 -0.73 6.49
CA ILE A 61 6.01 -0.65 5.14
C ILE A 61 5.43 -1.75 4.24
N ILE A 62 5.37 -2.98 4.74
CA ILE A 62 4.79 -4.12 4.00
C ILE A 62 3.31 -3.85 3.70
N ALA A 63 2.53 -3.42 4.70
CA ALA A 63 1.11 -3.16 4.54
C ALA A 63 0.84 -2.01 3.55
N LEU A 64 1.59 -0.91 3.64
CA LEU A 64 1.53 0.21 2.69
C LEU A 64 1.89 -0.23 1.26
N CYS A 65 2.89 -1.11 1.11
CA CYS A 65 3.28 -1.66 -0.20
C CYS A 65 2.15 -2.48 -0.83
N VAL A 66 1.56 -3.41 -0.07
CA VAL A 66 0.40 -4.21 -0.52
C VAL A 66 -0.79 -3.32 -0.88
N GLN A 67 -1.09 -2.33 -0.03
CA GLN A 67 -2.19 -1.38 -0.25
C GLN A 67 -1.96 -0.55 -1.53
N LEU A 68 -0.73 -0.10 -1.77
CA LEU A 68 -0.40 0.69 -2.96
C LEU A 68 -0.61 -0.13 -4.24
N ILE A 69 -0.11 -1.37 -4.25
CA ILE A 69 -0.25 -2.29 -5.38
C ILE A 69 -1.73 -2.59 -5.66
N ALA A 70 -2.52 -2.86 -4.63
CA ALA A 70 -3.93 -3.17 -4.75
C ALA A 70 -4.74 -1.97 -5.25
N THR A 71 -4.54 -0.79 -4.65
CA THR A 71 -5.33 0.42 -4.97
C THR A 71 -5.04 0.93 -6.37
N HIS A 72 -3.78 0.86 -6.82
CA HIS A 72 -3.38 1.33 -8.16
C HIS A 72 -3.43 0.23 -9.22
N ASN A 73 -3.84 -0.99 -8.84
CA ASN A 73 -3.90 -2.16 -9.71
C ASN A 73 -2.60 -2.39 -10.52
N PHE A 74 -1.44 -2.20 -9.91
CA PHE A 74 -0.15 -2.32 -10.60
C PHE A 74 0.12 -3.71 -11.17
N LEU A 75 -0.46 -4.75 -10.57
CA LEU A 75 -0.32 -6.15 -11.02
C LEU A 75 -1.44 -6.59 -12.00
N GLY A 76 -2.34 -5.69 -12.40
CA GLY A 76 -3.27 -5.93 -13.51
C GLY A 76 -4.42 -6.91 -13.20
N GLY A 77 -4.78 -7.08 -11.93
CA GLY A 77 -5.90 -7.92 -11.51
C GLY A 77 -7.24 -7.21 -11.71
N GLY A 78 -7.80 -7.29 -12.92
CA GLY A 78 -9.21 -7.02 -13.22
C GLY A 78 -9.77 -5.71 -12.65
N VAL A 79 -9.56 -4.60 -13.36
CA VAL A 79 -10.40 -3.41 -13.16
C VAL A 79 -11.82 -3.80 -13.53
N THR A 80 -12.64 -4.16 -12.54
CA THR A 80 -14.08 -4.10 -12.73
C THR A 80 -14.40 -2.61 -12.79
N THR A 81 -14.59 -2.09 -14.01
CA THR A 81 -15.26 -0.82 -14.24
C THR A 81 -16.68 -0.95 -13.67
N SER A 82 -16.78 -0.80 -12.36
CA SER A 82 -18.04 -0.80 -11.64
C SER A 82 -18.75 0.49 -12.03
N VAL A 83 -19.94 0.36 -12.62
CA VAL A 83 -20.77 1.51 -12.98
C VAL A 83 -21.16 2.22 -11.67
N ASN A 84 -20.57 3.37 -11.38
CA ASN A 84 -20.71 4.05 -10.07
C ASN A 84 -22.18 4.26 -9.63
N SER A 85 -23.10 4.42 -10.58
CA SER A 85 -24.54 4.44 -10.31
C SER A 85 -25.33 4.12 -11.58
N ILE A 86 -26.33 3.24 -11.48
CA ILE A 86 -27.39 3.11 -12.49
C ILE A 86 -28.64 3.75 -11.89
N ASN A 87 -29.17 4.76 -12.59
CA ASN A 87 -30.43 5.40 -12.23
C ASN A 87 -31.49 5.02 -13.27
N GLU A 88 -32.44 4.20 -12.85
CA GLU A 88 -33.59 3.82 -13.68
C GLU A 88 -34.88 4.23 -12.93
N GLY A 89 -35.46 5.37 -13.34
CA GLY A 89 -36.68 5.91 -12.74
C GLY A 89 -36.51 6.34 -11.28
N ASP A 90 -37.16 5.62 -10.35
CA ASP A 90 -37.13 5.84 -8.89
C ASP A 90 -36.21 4.85 -8.15
N THR A 91 -35.46 4.03 -8.89
CA THR A 91 -34.53 3.05 -8.30
C THR A 91 -33.09 3.47 -8.59
N THR A 92 -32.34 3.74 -7.53
CA THR A 92 -30.90 4.01 -7.59
C THR A 92 -30.13 2.79 -7.10
N VAL A 93 -29.29 2.20 -7.95
CA VAL A 93 -28.33 1.16 -7.56
C VAL A 93 -26.93 1.74 -7.63
N SER A 94 -26.29 1.89 -6.47
CA SER A 94 -24.92 2.41 -6.36
C SER A 94 -23.92 1.27 -6.20
N PHE A 95 -23.04 1.09 -7.19
CA PHE A 95 -21.91 0.18 -7.09
C PHE A 95 -20.71 0.98 -6.60
N LYS A 96 -20.28 0.75 -5.35
CA LYS A 96 -19.08 1.39 -4.82
C LYS A 96 -17.85 0.82 -5.54
N SER A 97 -16.95 1.68 -6.01
CA SER A 97 -15.68 1.23 -6.57
C SER A 97 -14.85 0.50 -5.51
N PRO A 98 -13.94 -0.43 -5.88
CA PRO A 98 -13.02 -1.02 -4.92
C PRO A 98 -12.27 0.05 -4.11
N ALA A 99 -11.88 1.17 -4.74
CA ALA A 99 -11.22 2.28 -4.05
C ALA A 99 -12.12 2.96 -3.00
N ASP A 100 -13.42 3.14 -3.26
CA ASP A 100 -14.37 3.71 -2.29
C ASP A 100 -14.69 2.72 -1.17
N VAL A 101 -14.77 1.43 -1.49
CA VAL A 101 -14.89 0.35 -0.51
C VAL A 101 -13.64 0.30 0.35
N TYR A 102 -12.44 0.42 -0.23
CA TYR A 102 -11.19 0.51 0.52
C TYR A 102 -11.11 1.78 1.37
N ALA A 103 -11.51 2.95 0.87
CA ALA A 103 -11.54 4.18 1.66
C ALA A 103 -12.52 4.11 2.84
N THR A 104 -13.65 3.41 2.65
CA THR A 104 -14.61 3.17 3.75
C THR A 104 -14.17 2.04 4.69
N LEU A 105 -13.49 0.99 4.20
CA LEU A 105 -12.91 -0.10 4.99
C LEU A 105 -11.64 0.32 5.73
N GLN A 106 -10.87 1.29 5.21
CA GLN A 106 -9.79 1.96 5.95
C GLN A 106 -10.33 2.67 7.20
N GLY A 107 -11.63 3.01 7.23
CA GLY A 107 -12.31 3.49 8.45
C GLY A 107 -12.73 2.36 9.40
N VAL A 108 -12.64 1.09 9.01
CA VAL A 108 -13.22 -0.07 9.72
C VAL A 108 -12.22 -1.24 9.83
N ASN A 109 -11.23 -1.03 10.68
CA ASN A 109 -10.52 -1.98 11.58
C ASN A 109 -9.57 -3.07 11.00
N SER A 110 -8.23 -2.91 11.07
CA SER A 110 -7.38 -3.68 12.03
C SER A 110 -6.09 -2.98 12.57
N LEU A 111 -6.06 -2.43 13.78
CA LEU A 111 -7.27 -2.06 14.48
C LEU A 111 -8.02 -0.96 13.70
N THR A 112 -7.52 -0.36 12.61
CA THR A 112 -8.22 0.51 11.60
C THR A 112 -7.28 1.03 10.50
N ASP A 113 -6.16 0.37 10.17
CA ASP A 113 -5.26 0.79 9.07
C ASP A 113 -4.86 2.28 9.03
N ASN A 114 -4.81 2.96 10.19
CA ASN A 114 -4.37 4.35 10.28
C ASN A 114 -2.83 4.41 10.35
N TYR A 115 -2.17 4.18 9.21
CA TYR A 115 -0.71 4.21 9.12
C TYR A 115 -0.11 5.56 9.52
N LEU A 116 -0.85 6.67 9.38
CA LEU A 116 -0.39 8.00 9.81
C LEU A 116 -0.15 8.08 11.33
N ALA A 117 -1.01 7.44 12.13
CA ALA A 117 -0.82 7.43 13.59
C ALA A 117 0.46 6.69 13.99
N GLN A 118 0.77 5.58 13.32
CA GLN A 118 2.01 4.83 13.54
C GLN A 118 3.23 5.65 13.11
N LEU A 119 3.18 6.24 11.92
CA LEU A 119 4.28 7.06 11.39
C LEU A 119 4.54 8.33 12.22
N ASN A 120 3.49 8.92 12.81
CA ASN A 120 3.62 10.09 13.69
C ASN A 120 4.46 9.82 14.93
N ASN A 121 4.47 8.58 15.45
CA ASN A 121 5.29 8.24 16.62
C ASN A 121 6.80 8.31 16.33
N PHE A 122 7.20 8.09 15.07
CA PHE A 122 8.60 8.10 14.65
C PHE A 122 8.99 9.39 13.95
N ARG A 123 8.05 10.33 13.77
CA ARG A 123 8.29 11.57 13.04
C ARG A 123 9.12 12.53 13.89
N VAL A 124 10.31 12.88 13.39
CA VAL A 124 11.16 13.91 13.99
C VAL A 124 10.75 15.27 13.45
N VAL A 125 10.55 16.26 14.33
CA VAL A 125 10.27 17.63 13.90
C VAL A 125 11.56 18.23 13.31
N LYS A 126 11.47 18.71 12.07
CA LYS A 126 12.55 19.45 11.43
C LYS A 126 12.59 20.85 12.03
N TRP A 127 13.68 21.18 12.72
CA TRP A 127 13.96 22.51 13.25
C TRP A 127 14.55 23.41 12.16
#